data_AF-A0A3M1I5W2-F1
#
_entry.id   AF-A0A3M1I5W2-F1
#
_cell.length_a   1.000
_cell.length_b   1.000
_cell.length_c   1.000
_cell.angle_alpha   90.00
_cell.angle_beta   90.00
_cell.angle_gamma   90.00
#
_symmetry.space_group_name_H-M   'P 1'
#
loop_
_entity.id
_entity.type
_entity.pdbx_description
1 polymer ?
#
loop_
_entity_poly.entity_id
_entity_poly.type
_entity_poly.pdbx_seq_one_letter_code
_entity_poly.pdbx_strand_id
1 'polypeptide(L)'
;MPLEVEIIREQFPALERPVIFFDNPGGTQIARQSLDRIQRYLLECNANHGGAFPTSAESDAVIEQARQAMAAFLNAASPREIVFGNNMT
;
A
#
# COMPACT_ATOMS: atom_id res chain seq x y z
N MET A 1 20.01 15.75 -0.34
CA MET A 1 19.93 15.61 1.13
C MET A 1 20.42 14.22 1.51
N PRO A 2 21.11 14.05 2.64
CA PRO A 2 21.44 12.73 3.16
C PRO A 2 20.16 11.99 3.59
N LEU A 3 20.21 10.65 3.55
CA LEU A 3 19.16 9.80 4.09
C LEU A 3 19.30 9.74 5.61
N GLU A 4 18.22 10.02 6.33
CA GLU A 4 18.15 9.89 7.79
C GLU A 4 17.67 8.49 8.15
N VAL A 5 18.62 7.56 8.30
CA VAL A 5 18.35 6.12 8.41
C VAL A 5 17.54 5.79 9.66
N GLU A 6 17.78 6.48 10.76
CA GLU A 6 17.10 6.30 12.03
C GLU A 6 15.60 6.60 11.88
N ILE A 7 15.25 7.73 11.27
CA ILE A 7 13.85 8.10 10.98
C ILE A 7 13.17 7.06 10.08
N ILE A 8 13.88 6.57 9.06
CA ILE A 8 13.35 5.53 8.16
C ILE A 8 13.07 4.25 8.92
N ARG A 9 13.99 3.81 9.80
CA ARG A 9 13.84 2.57 10.59
C ARG A 9 12.65 2.62 11.54
N GLU A 10 12.36 3.78 12.12
CA GLU A 10 11.19 3.98 12.99
C GLU A 10 9.85 3.74 12.26
N GLN A 11 9.83 3.83 10.92
CA GLN A 11 8.64 3.53 10.13
C GLN A 11 8.36 2.03 9.98
N PHE A 12 9.24 1.13 10.44
CA PHE A 12 9.09 -0.33 10.29
C PHE A 12 9.00 -0.99 11.68
N PRO A 13 7.79 -1.24 12.21
CA PRO A 13 7.60 -1.78 13.57
C PRO A 13 8.35 -3.10 13.83
N ALA A 14 8.52 -3.93 12.80
CA ALA A 14 9.25 -5.21 12.91
C ALA A 14 10.71 -5.03 13.34
N LEU A 15 11.32 -3.87 13.09
CA LEU A 15 12.73 -3.58 13.42
C LEU A 15 12.96 -3.23 14.91
N GLU A 16 11.91 -3.08 15.71
CA GLU A 16 12.01 -2.93 17.18
C GLU A 16 12.47 -4.23 17.85
N ARG A 17 12.40 -5.36 17.13
CA ARG A 17 12.83 -6.67 17.61
C ARG A 17 14.37 -6.78 17.55
N PRO A 18 15.00 -7.54 18.45
CA PRO A 18 16.45 -7.80 18.41
C PRO A 18 16.81 -8.83 17.32
N VAL A 19 16.45 -8.54 16.07
CA VAL A 19 16.64 -9.40 14.90
C VAL A 19 17.18 -8.57 13.74
N ILE A 20 18.11 -9.13 12.98
CA ILE A 20 18.62 -8.53 11.74
C ILE A 20 17.94 -9.22 10.56
N PHE A 21 17.17 -8.45 9.78
CA PHE A 21 16.44 -8.95 8.61
C PHE A 21 17.28 -8.78 7.34
N PHE A 22 18.01 -9.83 6.94
CA PHE A 22 18.79 -9.87 5.69
C PHE A 22 18.15 -10.76 4.61
N ASP A 23 16.82 -10.76 4.52
CA ASP A 23 16.04 -11.55 3.55
C ASP A 23 14.94 -10.73 2.83
N ASN A 24 15.25 -9.48 2.49
CA ASN A 24 14.32 -8.65 1.72
C ASN A 24 13.90 -9.26 0.35
N PRO A 25 14.74 -10.06 -0.35
CA PRO A 25 14.30 -10.77 -1.55
C PRO A 25 13.20 -11.81 -1.30
N GLY A 26 13.16 -12.44 -0.12
CA GLY A 26 12.08 -13.35 0.30
C GLY A 26 10.81 -12.62 0.73
N GLY A 27 10.94 -11.36 1.15
CA GLY A 27 9.83 -10.47 1.48
C GLY A 27 10.25 -9.30 2.36
N THR A 28 9.82 -8.10 2.00
CA THR A 28 10.12 -6.88 2.78
C THR A 28 9.28 -6.80 4.04
N GLN A 29 9.82 -6.20 5.10
CA GLN A 29 9.00 -5.78 6.25
C GLN A 29 8.04 -4.65 5.86
N ILE A 30 6.87 -4.60 6.48
CA ILE A 30 5.84 -3.60 6.18
C ILE A 30 6.12 -2.27 6.90
N ALA A 31 6.01 -1.16 6.17
CA ALA A 31 6.01 0.17 6.77
C ALA A 31 4.69 0.45 7.49
N ARG A 32 4.74 1.13 8.64
CA ARG A 32 3.60 1.48 9.49
C ARG A 32 2.48 2.15 8.70
N GLN A 33 2.82 3.11 7.85
CA GLN A 33 1.84 3.83 7.02
C GLN A 33 1.03 2.90 6.08
N SER A 34 1.68 1.88 5.51
CA SER A 34 0.99 0.89 4.67
C SER A 34 0.07 0.00 5.50
N LEU A 35 0.52 -0.41 6.69
CA LEU A 35 -0.30 -1.19 7.63
C LEU A 35 -1.54 -0.40 8.07
N ASP A 36 -1.35 0.85 8.50
CA ASP A 36 -2.42 1.73 8.96
C ASP A 36 -3.47 1.94 7.84
N ARG A 37 -3.03 2.07 6.58
CA ARG A 37 -3.94 2.22 5.43
C ARG A 37 -4.77 0.97 5.18
N ILE A 38 -4.17 -0.23 5.29
CA ILE A 38 -4.88 -1.51 5.18
C ILE A 38 -5.89 -1.64 6.31
N GLN A 39 -5.49 -1.38 7.56
CA GLN A 39 -6.37 -1.45 8.71
C GLN A 39 -7.56 -0.50 8.57
N ARG A 40 -7.30 0.75 8.18
CA ARG A 40 -8.36 1.74 7.97
C ARG A 40 -9.36 1.30 6.91
N TYR A 41 -8.89 0.80 5.76
CA TYR A 41 -9.78 0.27 4.72
C TYR A 41 -10.67 -0.86 5.27
N LEU A 42 -10.07 -1.81 6.00
CA LEU A 42 -10.80 -2.96 6.53
C LEU A 42 -11.85 -2.58 7.59
N LEU A 43 -11.55 -1.56 8.39
CA LEU A 43 -12.45 -1.08 9.46
C LEU A 43 -13.56 -0.15 8.94
N GLU A 44 -13.27 0.68 7.94
CA GLU A 44 -14.15 1.78 7.52
C GLU A 44 -14.86 1.53 6.18
N CYS A 45 -14.17 0.96 5.19
CA CYS A 45 -14.61 1.00 3.78
C CYS A 45 -14.84 -0.38 3.15
N ASN A 46 -14.57 -1.48 3.86
CA ASN A 46 -14.59 -2.82 3.27
C ASN A 46 -15.97 -3.22 2.72
N ALA A 47 -16.05 -3.32 1.39
CA ALA A 47 -17.27 -3.65 0.68
C ALA A 47 -16.97 -4.22 -0.71
N ASN A 48 -17.93 -4.97 -1.26
CA ASN A 48 -17.94 -5.30 -2.67
C ASN A 48 -18.10 -4.03 -3.53
N HIS A 49 -17.48 -4.03 -4.69
CA HIS A 49 -17.45 -2.92 -5.64
C HIS A 49 -18.74 -2.75 -6.45
N GLY A 50 -19.00 -1.53 -6.94
CA GLY A 50 -20.13 -1.24 -7.85
C GLY A 50 -21.53 -1.24 -7.21
N GLY A 51 -21.61 -1.26 -5.89
CA GLY A 51 -22.85 -1.14 -5.14
C GLY A 51 -23.32 0.31 -5.00
N ALA A 52 -24.62 0.51 -4.86
CA ALA A 52 -25.22 1.85 -4.69
C ALA A 52 -25.18 2.38 -3.25
N PHE A 53 -24.27 1.88 -2.41
CA PHE A 53 -24.17 2.21 -0.99
C PHE A 53 -22.80 2.81 -0.62
N PRO A 54 -22.70 3.61 0.46
CA PRO A 54 -21.53 4.46 0.71
C PRO A 54 -20.19 3.73 0.76
N THR A 55 -20.10 2.63 1.50
CA THR A 55 -18.84 1.88 1.64
C THR A 55 -18.37 1.26 0.33
N SER A 56 -19.29 0.92 -0.59
CA SER A 56 -18.92 0.47 -1.94
C SER A 56 -18.26 1.59 -2.74
N ALA A 57 -18.85 2.78 -2.74
CA ALA A 57 -18.29 3.95 -3.41
C ALA A 57 -16.93 4.37 -2.82
N GLU A 58 -16.77 4.29 -1.49
CA GLU A 58 -15.50 4.54 -0.81
C GLU A 58 -14.44 3.51 -1.18
N SER A 59 -14.81 2.23 -1.25
CA SER A 59 -13.95 1.13 -1.69
C SER A 59 -13.47 1.34 -3.14
N ASP A 60 -14.39 1.69 -4.04
CA ASP A 60 -14.09 2.01 -5.45
C ASP A 60 -13.12 3.21 -5.56
N ALA A 61 -13.31 4.24 -4.73
CA ALA A 61 -12.43 5.40 -4.68
C ALA A 61 -11.00 5.04 -4.22
N VAL A 62 -10.85 4.08 -3.28
CA VAL A 62 -9.51 3.61 -2.85
C VAL A 62 -8.78 2.91 -3.99
N ILE A 63 -9.48 2.09 -4.79
CA ILE A 63 -8.89 1.44 -5.97
C ILE A 63 -8.44 2.48 -7.00
N GLU A 64 -9.28 3.48 -7.29
CA GLU A 64 -8.95 4.50 -8.27
C GLU A 64 -7.75 5.35 -7.82
N GLN A 65 -7.68 5.73 -6.54
CA GLN A 65 -6.51 6.39 -5.97
C GLN A 65 -5.25 5.53 -6.11
N ALA A 66 -5.34 4.21 -5.88
CA ALA A 66 -4.23 3.30 -6.05
C ALA A 66 -3.76 3.23 -7.51
N ARG A 67 -4.67 3.21 -8.50
CA ARG A 67 -4.30 3.25 -9.93
C ARG A 67 -3.56 4.53 -10.29
N GLN A 68 -4.05 5.68 -9.80
CA GLN A 68 -3.40 6.97 -10.04
C GLN A 68 -1.99 7.03 -9.43
N ALA A 69 -1.84 6.57 -8.18
CA ALA A 69 -0.54 6.51 -7.52
C ALA A 69 0.45 5.60 -8.27
N MET A 70 -0.01 4.43 -8.73
CA MET A 70 0.84 3.50 -9.49
C MET A 70 1.21 4.03 -10.88
N ALA A 71 0.29 4.71 -11.57
CA ALA A 71 0.59 5.36 -12.84
C ALA A 71 1.67 6.43 -12.68
N ALA A 72 1.58 7.25 -11.62
CA ALA A 72 2.63 8.22 -11.30
C ALA A 72 3.97 7.55 -10.96
N PHE A 73 3.94 6.49 -10.14
CA PHE A 73 5.14 5.75 -9.74
C PHE A 73 5.87 5.08 -10.92
N LEU A 74 5.11 4.50 -11.85
CA LEU A 74 5.63 3.82 -13.04
C LEU A 74 5.82 4.76 -14.24
N ASN A 75 5.44 6.03 -14.12
CA ASN A 75 5.39 6.99 -15.22
C ASN A 75 4.57 6.49 -16.43
N ALA A 76 3.42 5.88 -16.15
CA ALA A 76 2.46 5.46 -17.17
C ALA A 76 1.70 6.67 -17.75
N ALA A 77 1.25 6.58 -19.00
CA ALA A 77 0.53 7.67 -19.65
C ALA A 77 -0.89 7.83 -19.08
N SER A 78 -1.46 6.77 -18.51
CA SER A 78 -2.80 6.79 -17.93
C SER A 78 -2.97 5.78 -16.78
N PRO A 79 -3.75 6.11 -15.72
CA PRO A 79 -4.19 5.14 -14.70
C PRO A 79 -4.93 3.93 -15.26
N ARG A 80 -5.51 4.04 -16.47
CA ARG A 80 -6.20 2.94 -17.15
C ARG A 80 -5.25 1.86 -17.68
N GLU A 81 -3.96 2.16 -17.77
CA GLU A 81 -2.92 1.19 -18.14
C GLU A 81 -2.49 0.33 -16.94
N ILE A 82 -2.94 0.67 -15.73
CA ILE A 82 -2.65 -0.08 -14.51
C ILE A 82 -3.74 -1.12 -14.31
N VAL A 83 -3.38 -2.41 -14.31
CA VAL A 83 -4.28 -3.53 -14.01
C VAL A 83 -3.77 -4.23 -12.76
N PHE A 84 -4.67 -4.52 -11.81
CA PHE A 84 -4.31 -5.22 -10.58
C PHE A 84 -4.55 -6.72 -10.75
N GLY A 85 -3.54 -7.51 -10.42
CA GLY A 85 -3.60 -8.96 -10.28
C GLY A 85 -3.12 -9.38 -8.89
N ASN A 86 -3.06 -10.69 -8.63
CA ASN A 86 -2.70 -11.21 -7.31
C ASN A 86 -1.22 -10.95 -6.94
N ASN A 87 -0.33 -11.04 -7.92
CA ASN A 87 1.10 -10.79 -7.78
C ASN A 87 1.74 -10.67 -9.20
N MET A 88 3.07 -10.70 -9.29
CA MET A 88 3.85 -10.56 -10.53
C MET A 88 3.78 -11.78 -11.47
N THR A 89 3.51 -12.98 -10.96
CA THR A 89 3.60 -14.26 -11.70
C THR A 89 2.39 -14.46 -12.60
#